data_AF-A0A0J7KSV9-F1
#
_entry.id   AF-A0A0J7KSV9-F1
#
_cell.length_a   1.000
_cell.length_b   1.000
_cell.length_c   1.000
_cell.angle_alpha   90.00
_cell.angle_beta   90.00
_cell.angle_gamma   90.00
#
_symmetry.space_group_name_H-M   'P 1'
#
loop_
_entity.id
_entity.type
_entity.pdbx_description
1 polymer ?
#
loop_
_entity_poly.entity_id
_entity_poly.type
_entity_poly.pdbx_seq_one_letter_code
_entity_poly.pdbx_strand_id
1 'polypeptide(L)'
;MTPIFFATKEEFRQWLEKNHMNEKEIVVGFYKKSTGKPSMDWPESVDQALCFGWIDGVRRSIDTESFSNRFTPRKPNSIWSVINIKKVEELTKAGLMKPEGQKAFEARKEGKTGIYSHENALLLDPVYEQQFKAHQNAWDFFEKQAPSYKKTIIHWLMSAKQEKTRLSRLEKVIHESEHLRRLK
;
A
#
# COMPACT_ATOMS: atom_id res chain seq x y z
N MET A 1 16.41 3.38 -16.83
CA MET A 1 17.41 2.66 -16.02
C MET A 1 17.13 1.17 -16.13
N THR A 2 18.13 0.36 -16.44
CA THR A 2 17.96 -1.09 -16.65
C THR A 2 17.69 -1.78 -15.32
N PRO A 3 16.64 -2.63 -15.20
CA PRO A 3 16.37 -3.37 -13.96
C PRO A 3 17.49 -4.35 -13.60
N ILE A 4 17.85 -4.42 -12.32
CA ILE A 4 18.77 -5.41 -11.76
C ILE A 4 17.94 -6.49 -11.08
N PHE A 5 18.21 -7.76 -11.41
CA PHE A 5 17.53 -8.91 -10.82
C PHE A 5 18.42 -9.55 -9.76
N PHE A 6 17.83 -9.86 -8.60
CA PHE A 6 18.49 -10.56 -7.51
C PHE A 6 17.82 -11.92 -7.32
N ALA A 7 18.60 -12.99 -7.25
CA ALA A 7 18.10 -14.34 -7.03
C ALA A 7 17.63 -14.53 -5.59
N THR A 8 18.24 -13.83 -4.63
CA THR A 8 17.92 -13.91 -3.20
C THR A 8 17.89 -12.55 -2.52
N LYS A 9 17.29 -12.49 -1.33
CA LYS A 9 17.30 -11.29 -0.50
C LYS A 9 18.70 -10.91 -0.01
N GLU A 10 19.58 -11.89 0.17
CA GLU A 10 20.97 -11.67 0.60
C GLU A 10 21.76 -10.91 -0.47
N GLU A 11 21.56 -11.22 -1.76
CA GLU A 11 22.20 -10.47 -2.85
C GLU A 11 21.73 -9.02 -2.89
N PHE A 12 20.42 -8.78 -2.72
CA PHE A 12 19.91 -7.41 -2.64
C PHE A 12 20.42 -6.67 -1.40
N ARG A 13 20.52 -7.35 -0.26
CA ARG A 13 21.10 -6.79 0.95
C ARG A 13 22.56 -6.38 0.73
N GLN A 14 23.37 -7.21 0.10
CA GLN A 14 24.76 -6.89 -0.23
C GLN A 14 24.85 -5.66 -1.15
N TRP A 15 23.93 -5.53 -2.10
CA TRP A 15 23.85 -4.32 -2.92
C TRP A 15 23.54 -3.09 -2.05
N LEU A 16 22.55 -3.16 -1.17
CA LEU A 16 22.22 -2.05 -0.26
C LEU A 16 23.40 -1.69 0.65
N GLU A 17 24.09 -2.67 1.25
CA GLU A 17 25.26 -2.43 2.10
C GLU A 17 26.34 -1.58 1.42
N LYS A 18 26.57 -1.81 0.12
CA LYS A 18 27.57 -1.08 -0.66
C LYS A 18 27.08 0.28 -1.16
N ASN A 19 25.78 0.43 -1.42
CA ASN A 19 25.28 1.51 -2.27
C ASN A 19 24.30 2.46 -1.58
N HIS A 20 23.68 2.09 -0.45
CA HIS A 20 22.54 2.81 0.13
C HIS A 20 22.79 4.28 0.50
N MET A 21 24.06 4.68 0.69
CA MET A 21 24.45 6.06 0.98
C MET A 21 24.77 6.88 -0.27
N ASN A 22 25.22 6.23 -1.34
CA ASN A 22 25.79 6.89 -2.52
C ASN A 22 24.80 6.92 -3.69
N GLU A 23 23.97 5.88 -3.80
CA GLU A 23 22.99 5.76 -4.87
C GLU A 23 21.67 6.45 -4.52
N LYS A 24 21.06 7.08 -5.53
CA LYS A 24 19.79 7.80 -5.36
C LYS A 24 18.58 6.92 -5.65
N GLU A 25 18.77 5.89 -6.46
CA GLU A 25 17.73 4.95 -6.82
C GLU A 25 18.33 3.64 -7.37
N ILE A 26 17.52 2.59 -7.36
CA ILE A 26 17.74 1.36 -8.13
C ILE A 26 16.41 0.89 -8.69
N VAL A 27 16.41 0.33 -9.90
CA VAL A 27 15.27 -0.41 -10.42
C VAL A 27 15.53 -1.90 -10.20
N VAL A 28 14.73 -2.53 -9.33
CA VAL A 28 14.85 -3.96 -9.03
C VAL A 28 13.85 -4.73 -9.88
N GLY A 29 14.33 -5.70 -10.64
CA GLY A 29 13.53 -6.65 -11.41
C GLY A 29 13.17 -7.88 -10.60
N PHE A 30 11.99 -8.42 -10.87
CA PHE A 30 11.42 -9.60 -10.22
C PHE A 30 10.84 -10.52 -11.30
N TYR A 31 11.13 -11.81 -11.23
CA TYR A 31 10.45 -12.81 -12.04
C TYR A 31 9.14 -13.22 -11.37
N LYS A 32 8.10 -13.46 -12.17
CA LYS A 32 6.83 -14.01 -11.69
C LYS A 32 7.06 -15.44 -11.22
N LYS A 33 6.41 -15.83 -10.12
CA LYS A 33 6.52 -17.18 -9.53
C LYS A 33 6.26 -18.31 -10.53
N SER A 34 5.34 -18.09 -11.48
CA SER A 34 5.00 -19.05 -12.55
C SER A 34 6.16 -19.41 -13.48
N THR A 35 7.21 -18.59 -13.52
CA THR A 35 8.36 -18.82 -14.42
C THR A 35 9.35 -19.84 -13.86
N GLY A 36 9.31 -20.14 -12.56
CA GLY A 36 10.28 -21.00 -11.88
C GLY A 36 11.71 -20.43 -11.82
N LYS A 37 11.94 -19.21 -12.34
CA LYS A 37 13.26 -18.57 -12.32
C LYS A 37 13.60 -18.12 -10.89
N PRO A 38 14.86 -18.25 -10.44
CA PRO A 38 15.31 -17.69 -9.17
C PRO A 38 15.03 -16.19 -9.11
N SER A 39 14.36 -15.75 -8.05
CA SER A 39 14.00 -14.35 -7.82
C SER A 39 13.75 -14.14 -6.34
N MET A 40 14.34 -13.08 -5.78
CA MET A 40 13.94 -12.54 -4.49
C MET A 40 12.44 -12.25 -4.52
N ASP A 41 11.74 -12.55 -3.43
CA ASP A 41 10.32 -12.26 -3.29
C ASP A 41 10.11 -10.78 -2.94
N TRP A 42 9.05 -10.16 -3.48
CA TRP A 42 8.78 -8.74 -3.24
C TRP A 42 8.71 -8.38 -1.73
N PRO A 43 8.03 -9.14 -0.86
CA PRO A 43 8.05 -8.87 0.58
C PRO A 43 9.46 -8.85 1.20
N GLU A 44 10.35 -9.73 0.74
CA GLU A 44 11.73 -9.78 1.23
C GLU A 44 12.52 -8.54 0.81
N SER A 45 12.28 -8.06 -0.42
CA SER A 45 12.90 -6.82 -0.91
C SER A 45 12.48 -5.60 -0.09
N VAL A 46 11.22 -5.54 0.36
CA VAL A 46 10.74 -4.47 1.24
C VAL A 46 11.43 -4.54 2.59
N ASP A 47 11.57 -5.73 3.17
CA ASP A 47 12.25 -5.92 4.45
C ASP A 47 13.70 -5.47 4.39
N GLN A 48 14.44 -5.86 3.35
CA GLN A 48 15.80 -5.38 3.14
C GLN A 48 15.83 -3.87 2.96
N ALA A 49 14.97 -3.28 2.12
CA ALA A 49 14.94 -1.84 1.91
C ALA A 49 14.68 -1.06 3.22
N LEU A 50 13.77 -1.54 4.07
CA LEU A 50 13.48 -0.93 5.37
C LEU A 50 14.72 -0.89 6.27
N CYS A 51 15.53 -1.95 6.30
CA CYS A 51 16.77 -2.00 7.08
C CYS A 51 17.74 -0.85 6.77
N PHE A 52 17.73 -0.33 5.54
CA PHE A 52 18.63 0.74 5.08
C PHE A 52 17.93 2.10 4.92
N GLY A 53 16.64 2.20 5.27
CA GLY A 53 15.88 3.46 5.16
C GLY A 53 15.40 3.76 3.74
N TRP A 54 15.21 2.73 2.92
CA TRP A 54 14.74 2.82 1.55
C TRP A 54 13.25 2.43 1.43
N ILE A 55 12.65 2.75 0.29
CA ILE A 55 11.25 2.43 -0.03
C ILE A 55 11.12 2.08 -1.52
N ASP A 56 10.20 1.17 -1.82
CA ASP A 56 9.80 0.86 -3.19
C ASP A 56 8.68 1.78 -3.71
N GLY A 57 8.70 1.97 -5.02
CA GLY A 57 7.68 2.73 -5.75
C GLY A 57 6.69 1.81 -6.46
N VAL A 58 5.96 2.41 -7.41
CA VAL A 58 4.96 1.70 -8.20
C VAL A 58 5.60 0.58 -9.02
N ARG A 59 5.03 -0.61 -8.90
CA ARG A 59 5.32 -1.78 -9.73
C ARG A 59 5.04 -1.49 -11.21
N ARG A 60 5.98 -1.82 -12.09
CA ARG A 60 5.85 -1.71 -13.55
C ARG A 60 6.09 -3.05 -14.22
N SER A 61 5.25 -3.42 -15.17
CA SER A 61 5.52 -4.61 -16.00
C SER A 61 6.75 -4.36 -16.86
N ILE A 62 7.61 -5.37 -16.99
CA ILE A 62 8.70 -5.37 -17.98
C ILE A 62 8.23 -6.17 -19.19
N ASP A 63 7.79 -7.41 -18.96
CA ASP A 63 7.31 -8.34 -20.00
C ASP A 63 6.29 -9.35 -19.41
N THR A 64 6.04 -10.44 -20.13
CA THR A 64 5.13 -11.51 -19.73
C THR A 64 5.60 -12.30 -18.51
N GLU A 65 6.89 -12.28 -18.21
CA GLU A 65 7.55 -13.08 -17.18
C GLU A 65 8.03 -12.26 -15.98
N SER A 66 8.16 -10.94 -16.14
CA SER A 66 8.84 -10.11 -15.15
C SER A 66 8.22 -8.72 -14.95
N PHE A 67 8.53 -8.13 -13.81
CA PHE A 67 8.14 -6.78 -13.43
C PHE A 67 9.27 -6.11 -12.64
N SER A 68 9.21 -4.80 -12.44
CA SER A 68 10.16 -4.08 -11.59
C SER A 68 9.49 -3.13 -10.63
N ASN A 69 10.19 -2.86 -9.53
CA ASN A 69 9.89 -1.75 -8.63
C ASN A 69 11.14 -0.87 -8.52
N ARG A 70 10.94 0.45 -8.54
CA ARG A 70 12.02 1.40 -8.27
C ARG A 70 12.16 1.59 -6.76
N PHE A 71 13.35 1.46 -6.22
CA PHE A 71 13.67 1.73 -4.82
C PHE A 71 14.47 3.02 -4.70
N THR A 72 14.17 3.80 -3.66
CA THR A 72 14.83 5.08 -3.38
C THR A 72 15.01 5.26 -1.86
N PRO A 73 15.98 6.07 -1.40
CA PRO A 73 16.03 6.51 -0.01
C PRO A 73 14.72 7.19 0.41
N ARG A 74 14.22 6.87 1.60
CA ARG A 74 13.02 7.51 2.15
C ARG A 74 13.31 8.99 2.44
N LYS A 75 12.42 9.85 1.97
CA LYS A 75 12.43 11.27 2.36
C LYS A 75 11.82 11.43 3.76
N PRO A 76 12.21 12.43 4.57
CA PRO A 76 11.64 12.67 5.90
C PRO A 76 10.11 12.84 5.91
N ASN A 77 9.52 13.27 4.79
CA ASN A 77 8.09 13.49 4.65
C ASN A 77 7.33 12.29 4.04
N SER A 78 8.00 11.15 3.86
CA SER A 78 7.41 9.91 3.33
C SER A 78 6.33 9.38 4.25
N ILE A 79 5.29 8.80 3.65
CA ILE A 79 4.22 8.12 4.39
C ILE A 79 4.72 6.74 4.81
N TRP A 80 4.36 6.34 6.03
CA TRP A 80 4.66 5.02 6.59
C TRP A 80 3.36 4.25 6.78
N SER A 81 3.24 3.08 6.17
CA SER A 81 2.11 2.17 6.42
C SER A 81 2.26 1.49 7.78
N VAL A 82 1.15 1.07 8.38
CA VAL A 82 1.15 0.26 9.61
C VAL A 82 1.96 -1.02 9.43
N ILE A 83 1.83 -1.66 8.25
CA ILE A 83 2.60 -2.86 7.90
C ILE A 83 4.11 -2.59 7.92
N ASN A 84 4.58 -1.47 7.35
CA ASN A 84 6.00 -1.17 7.35
C ASN A 84 6.51 -0.78 8.74
N ILE A 85 5.68 -0.15 9.58
CA ILE A 85 6.02 0.12 10.99
C ILE A 85 6.22 -1.20 11.72
N LYS A 86 5.26 -2.12 11.62
CA LYS A 86 5.36 -3.45 12.23
C LYS A 86 6.59 -4.23 11.74
N LYS A 87 6.86 -4.20 10.44
CA LYS A 87 8.07 -4.80 9.86
C LYS A 87 9.34 -4.20 10.45
N VAL A 88 9.42 -2.87 10.59
CA VAL A 88 10.58 -2.23 11.24
C VAL A 88 10.72 -2.71 12.68
N GLU A 89 9.64 -2.81 13.46
CA GLU A 89 9.70 -3.32 14.83
C GLU A 89 10.24 -4.77 14.89
N GLU A 90 9.79 -5.64 14.00
CA GLU A 90 10.26 -7.03 13.88
C GLU A 90 11.74 -7.08 13.46
N LEU A 91 12.15 -6.28 12.47
CA LEU A 91 13.53 -6.20 11.99
C LEU A 91 14.47 -5.61 13.03
N THR A 92 14.02 -4.66 13.85
CA THR A 92 14.78 -4.11 14.98
C THR A 92 14.99 -5.19 16.04
N LYS A 93 13.94 -5.93 16.42
CA LYS A 93 14.05 -7.04 17.38
C LYS A 93 15.01 -8.13 16.89
N ALA A 94 15.05 -8.38 15.58
CA ALA A 94 15.96 -9.32 14.95
C ALA A 94 17.40 -8.79 14.79
N GLY A 95 17.69 -7.54 15.17
CA GLY A 95 19.02 -6.95 15.01
C GLY A 95 19.43 -6.69 13.55
N LEU A 96 18.47 -6.63 12.62
CA LEU A 96 18.74 -6.52 11.18
C LEU A 96 18.79 -5.08 10.67
N MET A 97 18.22 -4.13 11.42
CA MET A 97 18.21 -2.71 11.07
C MET A 97 19.63 -2.13 11.06
N LYS A 98 19.91 -1.27 10.07
CA LYS A 98 21.13 -0.46 10.01
C LYS A 98 20.86 0.96 10.55
N PRO A 99 21.90 1.72 10.92
CA PRO A 99 21.76 3.09 11.44
C PRO A 99 20.90 4.00 10.56
N GLU A 100 21.04 3.90 9.24
CA GLU A 100 20.32 4.70 8.26
C GLU A 100 18.82 4.36 8.22
N GLY A 101 18.49 3.08 8.34
CA GLY A 101 17.11 2.61 8.46
C GLY A 101 16.45 3.09 9.75
N GLN A 102 17.18 3.00 10.86
CA GLN A 102 16.70 3.49 12.15
C GLN A 102 16.46 5.02 12.11
N LYS A 103 17.41 5.77 11.57
CA LYS A 103 17.29 7.23 11.39
C LYS A 103 16.10 7.61 10.52
N ALA A 104 15.87 6.90 9.42
CA ALA A 104 14.72 7.13 8.55
C ALA A 104 13.39 6.84 9.26
N PHE A 105 13.36 5.81 10.10
CA PHE A 105 12.19 5.45 10.89
C PHE A 105 11.90 6.47 11.99
N GLU A 106 12.91 6.94 12.72
CA GLU A 106 12.78 7.97 13.77
C GLU A 106 12.36 9.33 13.21
N ALA A 107 12.80 9.69 12.01
CA ALA A 107 12.43 10.93 11.35
C ALA A 107 10.97 10.95 10.83
N ARG A 108 10.21 9.85 10.97
CA ARG A 108 8.81 9.78 10.53
C ARG A 108 7.95 10.76 11.34
N LYS A 109 6.98 11.41 10.68
CA LYS A 109 5.98 12.24 11.36
C LYS A 109 4.76 11.39 11.75
N GLU A 110 4.33 11.47 13.00
CA GLU A 110 3.15 10.75 13.52
C GLU A 110 1.87 11.04 12.73
N GLY A 111 1.68 12.28 12.25
CA GLY A 111 0.55 12.62 11.35
C GLY A 111 0.61 12.02 9.94
N LYS A 112 1.68 11.29 9.60
CA LYS A 112 1.89 10.61 8.30
C LYS A 112 2.12 9.09 8.44
N THR A 113 1.85 8.53 9.60
CA THR A 113 1.79 7.09 9.83
C THR A 113 0.36 6.59 9.66
N GLY A 114 0.17 5.48 8.95
CA GLY A 114 -1.14 4.83 8.83
C GLY A 114 -2.15 5.50 7.89
N ILE A 115 -1.77 6.52 7.10
CA ILE A 115 -2.67 7.16 6.11
C ILE A 115 -3.18 6.14 5.06
N TYR A 116 -2.38 5.11 4.76
CA TYR A 116 -2.75 3.99 3.90
C TYR A 116 -3.06 2.71 4.68
N SER A 117 -3.33 2.78 5.99
CA SER A 117 -3.82 1.60 6.67
C SER A 117 -5.16 1.26 6.02
N HIS A 118 -5.14 0.16 5.27
CA HIS A 118 -6.33 -0.59 4.95
C HIS A 118 -7.06 -1.08 6.23
N GLU A 119 -6.59 -0.70 7.43
CA GLU A 119 -7.15 -1.04 8.73
C GLU A 119 -7.98 0.09 9.34
N ASN A 120 -7.85 1.33 8.87
CA ASN A 120 -8.95 2.27 9.01
C ASN A 120 -9.94 1.93 7.91
N ALA A 121 -10.74 0.89 8.12
CA ALA A 121 -12.03 0.83 7.44
C ALA A 121 -12.71 2.15 7.79
N LEU A 122 -12.68 3.12 6.86
CA LEU A 122 -13.55 4.27 6.94
C LEU A 122 -14.93 3.66 7.12
N LEU A 123 -15.49 3.86 8.31
CA LEU A 123 -16.85 3.51 8.59
C LEU A 123 -17.70 4.54 7.87
N LEU A 124 -18.85 4.10 7.37
CA LEU A 124 -19.82 5.03 6.86
C LEU A 124 -20.26 5.89 8.05
N ASP A 125 -20.23 7.21 7.91
CA ASP A 125 -20.72 8.08 8.97
C ASP A 125 -22.17 7.71 9.31
N PRO A 126 -22.55 7.62 10.60
CA PRO A 126 -23.90 7.20 11.00
C PRO A 126 -25.02 7.97 10.29
N VAL A 127 -24.81 9.26 9.96
CA VAL A 127 -25.79 10.08 9.23
C VAL A 127 -26.00 9.56 7.81
N TYR A 128 -24.92 9.24 7.09
CA TYR A 128 -25.03 8.68 5.73
C TYR A 128 -25.48 7.22 5.75
N GLU A 129 -25.13 6.46 6.78
CA GLU A 129 -25.62 5.09 6.96
C GLU A 129 -27.12 5.05 7.17
N GLN A 130 -27.67 5.94 8.01
CA GLN A 130 -29.11 6.05 8.22
C GLN A 130 -29.84 6.43 6.92
N GLN A 131 -29.28 7.36 6.14
CA GLN A 131 -29.83 7.71 4.83
C GLN A 131 -29.77 6.53 3.85
N PHE A 132 -28.68 5.78 3.82
CA PHE A 132 -28.57 4.59 2.96
C PHE A 132 -29.58 3.52 3.38
N LYS A 133 -29.71 3.25 4.67
CA LYS A 133 -30.66 2.26 5.23
C LYS A 133 -32.12 2.62 4.97
N ALA A 134 -32.45 3.89 4.75
CA ALA A 134 -33.80 4.28 4.32
C ALA A 134 -34.19 3.67 2.95
N HIS A 135 -33.21 3.26 2.14
CA HIS A 135 -33.39 2.55 0.88
C HIS A 135 -33.10 1.05 1.07
N GLN A 136 -34.05 0.32 1.66
CA GLN A 136 -33.84 -1.07 2.12
C GLN A 136 -33.26 -2.00 1.04
N ASN A 137 -33.80 -1.98 -0.18
CA ASN A 137 -33.32 -2.82 -1.28
C ASN A 137 -31.86 -2.51 -1.65
N ALA A 138 -31.51 -1.22 -1.66
CA ALA A 138 -30.16 -0.75 -1.94
C ALA A 138 -29.18 -1.18 -0.85
N TRP A 139 -29.58 -1.04 0.41
CA TRP A 139 -28.80 -1.43 1.57
C TRP A 139 -28.54 -2.94 1.59
N ASP A 140 -29.57 -3.76 1.39
CA ASP A 140 -29.46 -5.23 1.39
C ASP A 140 -28.53 -5.71 0.27
N PHE A 141 -28.61 -5.10 -0.92
CA PHE A 141 -27.70 -5.40 -2.01
C PHE A 141 -26.26 -5.03 -1.65
N PHE A 142 -26.05 -3.83 -1.11
CA PHE A 142 -24.74 -3.32 -0.73
C PHE A 142 -24.09 -4.18 0.36
N GLU A 143 -24.84 -4.58 1.38
CA GLU A 143 -24.35 -5.37 2.51
C GLU A 143 -23.85 -6.75 2.07
N LYS A 144 -24.54 -7.38 1.10
CA LYS A 144 -24.17 -8.67 0.49
C LYS A 144 -22.91 -8.62 -0.38
N GLN A 145 -22.37 -7.43 -0.69
CA GLN A 145 -21.16 -7.33 -1.50
C GLN A 145 -19.90 -7.75 -0.74
N ALA A 146 -18.88 -8.14 -1.50
CA ALA A 146 -17.58 -8.49 -0.96
C ALA A 146 -17.01 -7.36 -0.08
N PRO A 147 -16.34 -7.68 1.05
CA PRO A 147 -15.78 -6.67 1.96
C PRO A 147 -14.87 -5.63 1.27
N SER A 148 -14.12 -6.06 0.25
CA SER A 148 -13.26 -5.17 -0.54
C SER A 148 -14.06 -4.11 -1.32
N TYR A 149 -15.18 -4.48 -1.93
CA TYR A 149 -16.06 -3.54 -2.62
C TYR A 149 -16.66 -2.54 -1.64
N LYS A 150 -17.24 -3.02 -0.53
CA LYS A 150 -17.86 -2.17 0.49
C LYS A 150 -16.87 -1.12 0.99
N LYS A 151 -15.64 -1.55 1.30
CA LYS A 151 -14.58 -0.67 1.75
C LYS A 151 -14.16 0.38 0.71
N THR A 152 -14.03 -0.01 -0.55
CA THR A 152 -13.71 0.94 -1.64
C THR A 152 -14.79 2.01 -1.77
N ILE A 153 -16.06 1.62 -1.72
CA ILE A 153 -17.18 2.55 -1.83
C ILE A 153 -17.26 3.47 -0.62
N ILE A 154 -17.14 2.96 0.61
CA ILE A 154 -17.17 3.80 1.81
C ILE A 154 -15.98 4.76 1.82
N HIS A 155 -14.78 4.31 1.43
CA HIS A 155 -13.64 5.20 1.27
C HIS A 155 -13.91 6.29 0.21
N TRP A 156 -14.46 5.92 -0.94
CA TRP A 156 -14.82 6.89 -1.98
C TRP A 156 -15.88 7.88 -1.49
N LEU A 157 -16.90 7.45 -0.75
CA LEU A 157 -17.88 8.35 -0.13
C LEU A 157 -17.20 9.32 0.85
N MET A 158 -16.51 8.77 1.85
CA MET A 158 -16.02 9.53 3.00
C MET A 158 -14.78 10.39 2.72
N SER A 159 -14.00 10.04 1.70
CA SER A 159 -12.83 10.82 1.25
C SER A 159 -13.20 12.18 0.61
N ALA A 160 -14.45 12.39 0.21
CA ALA A 160 -14.91 13.70 -0.25
C ALA A 160 -14.82 14.72 0.89
N LYS A 161 -14.21 15.88 0.63
CA LYS A 161 -14.04 16.94 1.64
C LYS A 161 -15.31 17.75 1.90
N GLN A 162 -16.16 17.90 0.88
CA GLN A 162 -17.39 18.68 0.95
C GLN A 162 -18.60 17.77 1.17
N GLU A 163 -19.49 18.17 2.07
CA GLU A 163 -20.73 17.44 2.38
C GLU A 163 -21.61 17.23 1.13
N LYS A 164 -21.80 18.26 0.31
CA LYS A 164 -22.52 18.17 -0.96
C LYS A 164 -22.01 17.03 -1.85
N THR A 165 -20.69 16.84 -1.89
CA THR A 165 -20.07 15.77 -2.69
C THR A 165 -20.28 14.39 -2.06
N ARG A 166 -20.32 14.30 -0.72
CA ARG A 166 -20.64 13.05 -0.01
C ARG A 166 -22.07 12.61 -0.31
N LEU A 167 -23.04 13.54 -0.24
CA LEU A 167 -24.45 13.29 -0.57
C LEU A 167 -24.62 12.84 -2.02
N SER A 168 -24.05 13.57 -2.98
CA SER A 168 -24.13 13.18 -4.40
C SER A 168 -23.49 11.81 -4.69
N ARG A 169 -22.41 11.45 -3.99
CA ARG A 169 -21.82 10.11 -4.09
C ARG A 169 -22.73 9.06 -3.46
N LEU A 170 -23.36 9.37 -2.32
CA LEU A 170 -24.28 8.46 -1.63
C LEU A 170 -25.49 8.14 -2.51
N GLU A 171 -26.11 9.15 -3.12
CA GLU A 171 -27.22 8.99 -4.06
C GLU A 171 -26.85 8.08 -5.23
N LYS A 172 -25.64 8.22 -5.78
CA LYS A 172 -25.17 7.35 -6.86
C LYS A 172 -25.03 5.90 -6.43
N VAL A 173 -24.50 5.66 -5.22
CA VAL A 173 -24.34 4.31 -4.69
C VAL A 173 -25.71 3.69 -4.42
N ILE A 174 -26.65 4.45 -3.84
CA ILE A 174 -28.04 4.03 -3.64
C ILE A 174 -28.65 3.65 -4.98
N HIS A 175 -28.60 4.53 -5.97
CA HIS A 175 -29.20 4.30 -7.29
C HIS A 175 -28.68 3.02 -7.96
N GLU A 176 -27.36 2.82 -8.03
CA GLU A 176 -26.81 1.59 -8.63
C GLU A 176 -27.19 0.35 -7.82
N SER A 177 -27.19 0.45 -6.48
CA SER A 177 -27.53 -0.66 -5.60
C SER A 177 -29.01 -1.04 -5.69
N GLU A 178 -29.92 -0.08 -5.86
CA GLU A 178 -31.35 -0.33 -6.15
C GLU A 178 -31.53 -1.11 -7.45
N HIS A 179 -30.64 -0.91 -8.43
CA HIS A 179 -30.64 -1.64 -9.70
C HIS A 179 -29.80 -2.93 -9.66
N LEU A 180 -29.35 -3.35 -8.47
CA LEU A 180 -28.51 -4.53 -8.25
C LEU A 180 -27.18 -4.50 -9.02
N ARG A 181 -26.60 -3.29 -9.18
CA ARG A 181 -25.34 -3.06 -9.88
C ARG A 181 -24.27 -2.55 -8.92
N ARG A 182 -23.03 -2.92 -9.21
CA ARG A 182 -21.86 -2.31 -8.55
C ARG A 182 -21.52 -1.01 -9.26
N LEU A 183 -21.15 0.00 -8.47
CA LEU A 183 -20.54 1.21 -9.01
C LEU A 183 -19.22 0.83 -9.70
N LYS A 184 -19.07 1.24 -10.97
CA LYS A 184 -17.87 0.98 -11.78
C LYS A 184 -16.79 2.03 -11.55
#